data_AF-A0A9D0NV16-F1
#
_entry.id   AF-A0A9D0NV16-F1
#
_cell.length_a   1.000
_cell.length_b   1.000
_cell.length_c   1.000
_cell.angle_alpha   90.00
_cell.angle_beta   90.00
_cell.angle_gamma   90.00
#
_symmetry.space_group_name_H-M   'P 1'
#
loop_
_entity.id
_entity.type
_entity.pdbx_description
1 polymer ?
#
loop_
_entity_poly.entity_id
_entity_poly.type
_entity_poly.pdbx_seq_one_letter_code
_entity_poly.pdbx_strand_id
1 'polypeptide(L)'
;MGNETLELDDSGIPILRDAITLEELGTAPDLSNPELIERLLQEAPIQQMLDDVTEDLQKMVAWKIETLLKEEFSRIIKDATEQSAAKLSQDIRTQLQLALPELLAKIAEQAK
;
A
#
# COMPACT_ATOMS: atom_id res chain seq x y z
N MET A 1 -23.23 -38.67 -24.04
CA MET A 1 -21.95 -39.36 -23.76
C MET A 1 -21.38 -39.79 -25.10
N GLY A 2 -20.75 -38.87 -25.84
CA GLY A 2 -20.17 -39.16 -27.15
C GLY A 2 -18.79 -39.75 -26.95
N ASN A 3 -18.63 -41.05 -27.21
CA ASN A 3 -17.35 -41.73 -27.17
C ASN A 3 -16.70 -41.57 -28.55
N GLU A 4 -16.08 -40.42 -28.80
CA GLU A 4 -15.36 -40.15 -30.05
C GLU A 4 -14.05 -40.95 -30.03
N THR A 5 -13.98 -41.96 -30.87
CA THR A 5 -12.78 -42.80 -31.02
C THR A 5 -11.76 -41.99 -31.81
N LEU A 6 -10.71 -41.50 -31.13
CA LEU A 6 -9.61 -40.77 -31.75
C LEU A 6 -8.88 -41.69 -32.74
N GLU A 7 -8.96 -41.37 -34.03
CA GLU A 7 -8.17 -42.07 -35.03
C GLU A 7 -6.71 -41.65 -34.93
N LEU A 8 -5.82 -42.63 -34.82
CA LEU A 8 -4.39 -42.44 -34.70
C LEU A 8 -3.71 -42.88 -36.01
N ASP A 9 -2.60 -42.25 -36.37
CA ASP A 9 -1.77 -42.64 -37.51
C ASP A 9 -0.89 -43.88 -37.21
N ASP A 10 -0.11 -44.32 -38.20
CA ASP A 10 0.78 -45.49 -38.09
C ASP A 10 1.89 -45.34 -37.03
N SER A 11 2.04 -44.14 -36.45
CA SER A 11 2.95 -43.82 -35.35
C SER A 11 2.23 -43.64 -34.00
N GLY A 12 0.91 -43.84 -33.96
CA GLY A 12 0.08 -43.69 -32.77
C GLY A 12 -0.26 -42.23 -32.43
N ILE A 13 -0.09 -41.29 -33.36
CA ILE A 13 -0.40 -39.87 -33.16
C ILE A 13 -1.83 -39.59 -33.60
N PRO A 14 -2.65 -38.86 -32.81
CA PRO A 14 -4.00 -38.50 -33.22
C PRO A 14 -4.02 -37.71 -34.52
N ILE A 15 -4.77 -38.22 -35.50
CA ILE A 15 -4.99 -37.54 -36.76
C ILE A 15 -5.97 -36.40 -36.48
N LEU A 16 -5.45 -35.17 -36.47
CA LEU A 16 -6.26 -33.95 -36.41
C LEU A 16 -7.02 -33.81 -37.74
N ARG A 17 -8.27 -34.28 -37.78
CA ARG A 17 -9.13 -34.24 -38.98
C ARG A 17 -9.63 -32.84 -39.28
N ASP A 18 -9.83 -32.05 -38.24
CA ASP A 18 -10.30 -30.67 -38.35
C ASP A 18 -9.12 -29.74 -38.09
N ALA A 19 -8.40 -29.40 -39.16
CA ALA A 19 -7.38 -28.36 -39.11
C ALA A 19 -8.09 -27.02 -38.89
N ILE A 20 -8.15 -26.57 -37.63
CA ILE A 20 -8.75 -25.28 -37.28
C ILE A 20 -7.95 -24.19 -37.99
N THR A 21 -8.58 -23.47 -38.92
CA THR A 21 -7.90 -22.37 -39.61
C THR A 21 -7.79 -21.16 -38.68
N LEU A 22 -6.82 -20.28 -38.94
CA LEU A 22 -6.70 -19.01 -38.21
C LEU A 22 -7.97 -18.14 -38.30
N GLU A 23 -8.86 -18.39 -39.27
CA GLU A 23 -10.16 -17.73 -39.35
C GLU A 23 -11.20 -18.29 -38.35
N GLU A 24 -11.05 -19.55 -37.92
CA GLU A 24 -11.90 -20.21 -36.91
C GLU A 24 -11.42 -19.95 -35.48
N LEU A 25 -10.14 -19.63 -35.31
CA LEU A 25 -9.60 -18.97 -34.12
C LEU A 25 -10.08 -17.51 -34.15
N GLY A 26 -11.32 -17.28 -33.72
CA GLY A 26 -11.99 -15.98 -33.81
C GLY A 26 -11.05 -14.80 -33.53
N THR A 27 -11.11 -13.79 -34.40
CA THR A 27 -10.37 -12.54 -34.24
C THR A 27 -10.54 -12.01 -32.83
N ALA A 28 -9.43 -11.74 -32.14
CA ALA A 28 -9.46 -11.07 -30.85
C ALA A 28 -10.40 -9.85 -30.94
N PRO A 29 -11.32 -9.68 -29.99
CA PRO A 29 -12.33 -8.62 -30.08
C PRO A 29 -11.63 -7.26 -30.20
N ASP A 30 -12.13 -6.41 -31.10
CA ASP A 30 -11.63 -5.04 -31.24
C ASP A 30 -12.02 -4.23 -30.00
N LEU A 31 -11.07 -4.10 -29.08
CA LEU A 31 -11.20 -3.33 -27.85
C LEU A 31 -11.20 -1.81 -28.08
N SER A 32 -11.14 -1.35 -29.33
CA SER A 32 -11.37 0.06 -29.68
C SER A 32 -12.86 0.36 -29.85
N ASN A 33 -13.73 -0.66 -29.90
CA ASN A 33 -15.17 -0.49 -29.99
C ASN A 33 -15.80 -0.26 -28.60
N PRO A 34 -16.36 0.94 -28.32
CA PRO A 34 -16.94 1.28 -27.02
C PRO A 34 -18.16 0.43 -26.63
N GLU A 35 -18.97 -0.03 -27.61
CA GLU A 35 -20.15 -0.86 -27.35
C GLU A 35 -19.74 -2.27 -26.91
N LEU A 36 -18.65 -2.79 -27.48
CA LEU A 36 -18.11 -4.10 -27.13
C LEU A 36 -17.46 -4.06 -25.74
N ILE A 37 -16.77 -2.97 -25.41
CA ILE A 37 -16.26 -2.72 -24.06
C ILE A 37 -17.41 -2.65 -23.06
N GLU A 38 -18.48 -1.93 -23.37
CA GLU A 38 -19.64 -1.83 -22.48
C GLU A 38 -20.25 -3.20 -22.19
N ARG A 39 -20.40 -4.06 -23.21
CA ARG A 39 -20.91 -5.43 -23.02
C ARG A 39 -19.97 -6.30 -22.20
N LEU A 40 -18.66 -6.24 -22.45
CA LEU A 40 -17.67 -6.96 -21.65
C LEU A 40 -17.65 -6.48 -20.19
N LEU A 41 -17.83 -5.19 -19.94
CA LEU A 41 -17.93 -4.66 -18.59
C LEU A 41 -19.19 -5.12 -17.86
N GLN A 42 -20.21 -5.63 -18.53
CA GLN A 42 -21.38 -6.25 -17.88
C GLN A 42 -21.17 -7.72 -17.54
N GLU A 43 -20.10 -8.36 -18.04
CA GLU A 43 -19.81 -9.76 -17.77
C GLU A 43 -19.38 -9.94 -16.30
N ALA A 44 -20.04 -10.86 -15.60
CA ALA A 44 -19.81 -11.09 -14.17
C ALA A 44 -18.33 -11.37 -13.80
N PRO A 45 -17.55 -12.11 -14.59
CA PRO A 45 -16.12 -12.31 -14.30
C PRO A 45 -15.30 -11.02 -14.38
N ILE A 46 -15.66 -10.11 -15.29
CA ILE A 46 -14.96 -8.82 -15.48
C ILE A 46 -15.31 -7.87 -14.34
N GLN A 47 -16.60 -7.81 -13.96
CA GLN A 47 -17.04 -7.07 -12.78
C GLN A 47 -16.31 -7.52 -11.51
N GLN A 48 -16.23 -8.83 -11.25
CA GLN A 48 -15.50 -9.37 -10.10
C GLN A 48 -14.02 -8.97 -10.11
N MET A 49 -13.36 -9.06 -11.28
CA MET A 49 -11.96 -8.67 -11.39
C MET A 49 -11.77 -7.16 -11.14
N LEU A 50 -12.71 -6.32 -11.58
CA LEU A 50 -12.68 -4.88 -11.31
C LEU A 50 -12.91 -4.57 -9.82
N ASP A 51 -13.80 -5.31 -9.18
CA ASP A 51 -14.06 -5.20 -7.74
C ASP A 51 -12.81 -5.58 -6.93
N ASP A 52 -12.17 -6.71 -7.26
CA ASP A 52 -10.94 -7.17 -6.61
C ASP A 52 -9.81 -6.13 -6.77
N VAL A 53 -9.62 -5.61 -7.99
CA VAL A 53 -8.63 -4.55 -8.28
C VAL A 53 -8.95 -3.27 -7.52
N THR A 54 -10.24 -2.91 -7.41
CA THR A 54 -10.68 -1.73 -6.67
C THR A 54 -10.41 -1.89 -5.18
N GLU A 55 -10.69 -3.05 -4.61
CA GLU A 55 -10.42 -3.36 -3.21
C GLU A 55 -8.91 -3.30 -2.91
N ASP A 56 -8.09 -3.90 -3.77
CA ASP A 56 -6.63 -3.86 -3.63
C ASP A 56 -6.08 -2.44 -3.74
N LEU A 57 -6.61 -1.63 -4.67
CA LEU A 57 -6.23 -0.23 -4.80
C LEU A 57 -6.59 0.57 -3.54
N GLN A 58 -7.79 0.36 -2.99
CA GLN A 58 -8.22 1.01 -1.75
C GLN A 58 -7.31 0.64 -0.58
N LYS A 59 -6.98 -0.66 -0.42
CA LYS A 59 -6.04 -1.13 0.61
C LYS A 59 -4.67 -0.49 0.43
N MET A 60 -4.15 -0.44 -0.80
CA MET A 60 -2.84 0.13 -1.10
C MET A 60 -2.79 1.63 -0.78
N VAL A 61 -3.80 2.39 -1.18
CA VAL A 61 -3.90 3.82 -0.91
C VAL A 61 -3.99 4.07 0.60
N ALA A 62 -4.85 3.34 1.31
CA ALA A 62 -4.97 3.45 2.75
C ALA A 62 -3.63 3.19 3.46
N TRP A 63 -2.95 2.10 3.10
CA TRP A 63 -1.65 1.75 3.66
C TRP A 63 -0.58 2.83 3.37
N LYS A 64 -0.57 3.37 2.15
CA LYS A 64 0.41 4.40 1.76
C LYS A 64 0.19 5.69 2.54
N ILE A 65 -1.06 6.13 2.68
CA ILE A 65 -1.42 7.31 3.48
C ILE A 65 -1.02 7.08 4.95
N GLU A 66 -1.37 5.93 5.51
CA GLU A 66 -1.04 5.60 6.90
C GLU A 66 0.47 5.62 7.15
N THR A 67 1.27 5.05 6.23
CA THR A 67 2.73 5.01 6.35
C THR A 67 3.33 6.42 6.33
N LEU A 68 2.92 7.26 5.37
CA LEU A 68 3.42 8.62 5.27
C LEU A 68 3.05 9.46 6.49
N LEU A 69 1.81 9.32 6.99
CA LEU A 69 1.37 10.03 8.18
C LEU A 69 2.11 9.58 9.43
N LYS A 70 2.31 8.26 9.62
CA LYS A 70 3.05 7.72 10.77
C LYS A 70 4.48 8.24 10.84
N GLU A 71 5.18 8.29 9.72
CA GLU A 71 6.54 8.81 9.65
C GLU A 71 6.60 10.30 10.00
N GLU A 72 5.76 11.13 9.37
CA GLU A 72 5.73 12.57 9.62
C GLU A 72 5.29 12.90 11.05
N PHE A 73 4.26 12.23 11.58
CA PHE A 73 3.85 12.43 12.98
C PHE A 73 4.94 12.00 13.95
N SER A 74 5.61 10.88 13.71
CA SER A 74 6.72 10.43 14.56
C SER A 74 7.86 11.44 14.54
N ARG A 75 8.19 12.01 13.37
CA ARG A 75 9.20 13.05 13.24
C ARG A 75 8.81 14.31 14.01
N ILE A 76 7.60 14.82 13.80
CA ILE A 76 7.11 16.04 14.47
C ILE A 76 7.07 15.86 15.99
N ILE A 77 6.57 14.72 16.48
CA ILE A 77 6.52 14.42 17.92
C ILE A 77 7.94 14.38 18.49
N LYS A 78 8.86 13.70 17.81
CA LYS A 78 10.26 13.61 18.24
C LYS A 78 10.91 15.00 18.28
N ASP A 79 10.81 15.77 17.20
CA ASP A 79 11.37 17.12 17.10
C ASP A 79 10.83 18.03 18.21
N ALA A 80 9.51 18.02 18.43
CA ALA A 80 8.87 18.81 19.47
C ALA A 80 9.29 18.36 20.89
N THR A 81 9.44 17.05 21.11
CA THR A 81 9.85 16.50 22.41
C THR A 81 11.31 16.83 22.71
N GLU A 82 12.21 16.67 21.74
CA GLU A 82 13.64 16.99 21.89
C GLU A 82 13.85 18.48 22.08
N GLN A 83 13.16 19.33 21.30
CA GLN A 83 13.24 20.78 21.43
C GLN A 83 12.68 21.27 22.78
N SER A 84 11.56 20.69 23.22
CA SER A 84 10.96 21.02 24.52
C SER A 84 11.84 20.59 25.68
N ALA A 85 12.39 19.37 25.65
CA ALA A 85 13.26 18.85 26.69
C ALA A 85 14.57 19.66 26.81
N ALA A 86 15.19 20.01 25.68
CA ALA A 86 16.39 20.84 25.66
C ALA A 86 16.12 22.24 26.23
N LYS A 87 15.01 22.87 25.80
CA LYS A 87 14.61 24.19 26.30
C LYS A 87 14.30 24.15 27.80
N LEU A 88 13.54 23.16 28.27
CA LEU A 88 13.19 23.01 29.67
C LEU A 88 14.43 22.80 30.55
N SER A 89 15.39 21.98 30.10
CA SER A 89 16.66 21.78 30.82
C SER A 89 17.46 23.07 30.95
N GLN A 90 17.51 23.86 29.88
CA GLN A 90 18.17 25.15 29.86
C GLN A 90 17.49 26.18 30.78
N ASP A 91 16.15 26.21 30.79
CA ASP A 91 15.36 27.07 31.66
C ASP A 91 15.57 26.72 33.14
N ILE A 92 15.52 25.42 33.50
CA ILE A 92 15.81 24.95 34.87
C ILE A 92 17.22 25.35 35.29
N ARG A 93 18.22 25.13 34.43
CA ARG A 93 19.61 25.53 34.73
C ARG A 93 19.71 27.02 34.98
N THR A 94 19.06 27.84 34.16
CA THR A 94 19.08 29.29 34.29
C THR A 94 18.42 29.72 35.61
N GLN A 95 17.25 29.17 35.94
CA GLN A 95 16.56 29.46 37.20
C GLN A 95 17.38 29.03 38.42
N LEU A 96 18.00 27.85 38.36
CA LEU A 96 18.91 27.39 39.42
C LEU A 96 20.13 28.30 39.56
N GLN A 97 20.72 28.77 38.46
CA GLN A 97 21.86 29.70 38.49
C GLN A 97 21.48 31.06 39.10
N LEU A 98 20.28 31.56 38.78
CA LEU A 98 19.76 32.82 39.34
C LEU A 98 19.46 32.69 40.84
N ALA A 99 18.90 31.55 41.27
CA ALA A 99 18.57 31.30 42.67
C ALA A 99 19.79 30.87 43.51
N LEU A 100 20.88 30.43 42.89
CA LEU A 100 22.07 29.88 43.56
C LEU A 100 22.69 30.81 44.61
N PRO A 101 22.90 32.12 44.35
CA PRO A 101 23.52 33.02 45.32
C PRO A 101 22.69 33.18 46.59
N GLU A 102 21.37 33.31 46.45
CA GLU A 102 20.45 33.46 47.58
C GLU A 102 20.33 32.17 48.40
N LEU A 103 20.33 31.01 47.72
CA LEU A 103 20.40 29.70 48.38
C LEU A 103 21.70 29.52 49.18
N LEU A 104 22.85 29.90 48.61
CA LEU A 104 24.14 29.86 49.29
C LEU A 104 24.17 30.79 50.50
N ALA A 105 23.60 32.00 50.38
CA ALA A 105 23.50 32.94 51.49
C ALA A 105 22.66 32.36 52.65
N LYS A 106 21.49 31.78 52.34
CA LYS A 106 20.62 31.12 53.34
C LYS A 106 21.31 29.94 54.04
N ILE A 107 22.05 29.13 53.29
CA ILE A 107 22.81 28.01 53.86
C ILE A 107 23.93 28.52 54.78
N ALA A 108 24.64 29.57 54.37
CA ALA A 108 25.72 30.16 55.16
C ALA A 108 25.20 30.82 56.46
N GLU A 109 24.01 31.39 56.44
CA GLU A 109 23.35 31.91 57.65
C GLU A 109 22.91 30.80 58.60
N GLN A 110 22.43 29.67 58.08
CA GLN A 110 22.03 28.51 58.91
C GLN A 110 23.22 27.73 59.48
N ALA A 111 24.41 27.88 58.89
CA ALA A 111 25.64 27.23 59.34
C ALA A 111 26.42 28.05 60.40
N LYS A 112 25.91 29.21 60.80
CA LYS A 112 26.38 30.03 61.93
C LYS A 112 25.57 29.75 63.18
#